data_AF-A0A2V5Q0D5-F1
#
_entry.id   AF-A0A2V5Q0D5-F1
#
_cell.length_a   1.000
_cell.length_b   1.000
_cell.length_c   1.000
_cell.angle_alpha   90.00
_cell.angle_beta   90.00
_cell.angle_gamma   90.00
#
_symmetry.space_group_name_H-M   'P 1'
#
loop_
_entity.id
_entity.type
_entity.pdbx_description
1 polymer ?
#
loop_
_entity_poly.entity_id
_entity_poly.type
_entity_poly.pdbx_seq_one_letter_code
_entity_poly.pdbx_strand_id
1 'polypeptide(L)' 'MLKLRTVVLLFAVASAARADWKVLSVEAEPGRAGIEHRHVAVEETAAGRRADVHFAAKTACAP' A
#
# COMPACT_ATOMS: atom_id res chain seq x y z
N MET A 1 20.26 -12.05 18.21
CA MET A 1 19.00 -12.31 17.47
C MET A 1 18.38 -11.08 16.80
N LEU A 2 18.46 -9.87 17.37
CA LEU A 2 17.88 -8.65 16.77
C LEU A 2 18.38 -8.39 15.33
N LYS A 3 19.70 -8.51 15.09
CA LYS A 3 20.31 -8.32 13.75
C LYS A 3 19.68 -9.19 12.66
N LEU A 4 19.48 -10.49 12.92
CA LEU A 4 18.91 -11.40 11.91
C LEU A 4 17.46 -11.04 11.59
N ARG A 5 16.67 -10.70 12.62
CA ARG A 5 15.27 -10.26 12.44
C ARG A 5 15.20 -8.99 11.59
N THR A 6 16.05 -8.02 11.86
CA THR A 6 16.13 -6.78 11.06
C THR A 6 16.50 -7.08 9.60
N VAL A 7 17.48 -7.95 9.36
CA VAL A 7 17.87 -8.33 7.99
C VAL A 7 16.73 -9.02 7.25
N VAL A 8 16.05 -9.96 7.90
CA VAL A 8 14.90 -10.67 7.31
C VAL A 8 13.76 -9.70 6.98
N LEU A 9 13.46 -8.75 7.88
CA LEU A 9 12.43 -7.73 7.65
C LEU A 9 12.79 -6.81 6.47
N LEU A 10 14.04 -6.33 6.41
CA LEU A 10 14.50 -5.49 5.31
C LEU A 10 14.45 -6.23 3.98
N PHE A 11 14.86 -7.50 3.97
CA PHE A 11 14.77 -8.34 2.78
C PHE A 11 13.32 -8.52 2.32
N ALA A 12 12.41 -8.82 3.24
CA ALA A 12 10.98 -8.96 2.93
C ALA A 12 10.39 -7.67 2.35
N VAL A 13 10.72 -6.50 2.93
CA VAL A 13 10.29 -5.19 2.42
C VAL A 13 10.87 -4.93 1.03
N ALA A 14 12.16 -5.19 0.82
CA ALA A 14 12.81 -4.98 -0.47
C ALA A 14 12.22 -5.90 -1.56
N SER A 15 11.92 -7.16 -1.23
CA SER A 15 11.26 -8.10 -2.13
C SER A 15 9.85 -7.62 -2.50
N ALA A 16 9.04 -7.20 -1.52
CA ALA A 16 7.71 -6.66 -1.78
C ALA A 16 7.77 -5.37 -2.62
N ALA A 17 8.71 -4.47 -2.36
CA ALA A 17 8.88 -3.23 -3.11
C ALA A 17 9.33 -3.44 -4.57
N ARG A 18 10.02 -4.55 -4.86
CA ARG A 18 10.46 -4.91 -6.22
C ARG A 18 9.44 -5.74 -7.00
N ALA A 19 8.44 -6.31 -6.33
CA ALA A 19 7.40 -7.06 -7.00
C ALA A 19 6.57 -6.15 -7.89
N ASP A 20 6.07 -6.70 -8.99
CA ASP A 20 5.16 -5.99 -9.88
C ASP A 20 3.73 -6.09 -9.32
N TRP A 21 3.13 -4.93 -9.05
CA TRP A 21 1.81 -4.82 -8.44
C TRP A 21 0.81 -4.21 -9.41
N LYS A 22 -0.26 -4.96 -9.66
CA LYS A 22 -1.41 -4.49 -10.41
C LYS A 22 -2.46 -3.94 -9.45
N VAL A 23 -2.95 -2.74 -9.71
CA VAL A 23 -4.11 -2.18 -8.99
C VAL A 23 -5.38 -2.87 -9.48
N LEU A 24 -6.16 -3.43 -8.55
CA LEU A 24 -7.44 -4.07 -8.84
C LEU A 24 -8.61 -3.11 -8.61
N SER A 25 -8.60 -2.37 -7.51
CA SER A 25 -9.65 -1.41 -7.16
C SER A 25 -9.07 -0.24 -6.38
N VAL A 26 -9.72 0.91 -6.52
CA VAL A 26 -9.45 2.12 -5.74
C VAL A 26 -10.78 2.65 -5.25
N GLU A 27 -10.97 2.61 -3.93
CA GLU A 27 -12.14 3.15 -3.26
C GLU A 27 -11.70 4.34 -2.41
N ALA A 28 -12.38 5.47 -2.60
CA ALA A 28 -12.09 6.71 -1.91
C ALA A 28 -13.30 7.12 -1.09
N GLU A 29 -13.12 7.23 0.22
CA GLU A 29 -14.11 7.77 1.13
C GLU A 29 -13.71 9.20 1.53
N PRO A 30 -14.55 10.21 1.25
CA PRO A 30 -14.31 11.57 1.72
C PRO A 30 -14.36 11.60 3.25
N GLY A 31 -13.22 11.83 3.88
CA GLY A 31 -13.13 12.04 5.32
C GLY A 31 -13.38 13.50 5.72
N ARG A 32 -13.41 13.74 7.04
CA ARG A 32 -13.55 15.10 7.58
C ARG A 32 -12.21 15.87 7.47
N ALA A 33 -12.31 17.20 7.42
CA ALA A 33 -11.15 18.12 7.42
C ALA A 33 -10.24 18.02 6.17
N GLY A 34 -10.80 17.66 5.01
CA GLY A 34 -10.04 17.53 3.76
C GLY A 34 -8.99 16.43 3.81
N ILE A 35 -9.33 15.32 4.47
CA ILE A 35 -8.56 14.07 4.47
C ILE A 35 -9.42 13.05 3.74
N GLU A 36 -8.90 12.45 2.67
CA GLU A 36 -9.53 11.35 1.96
C GLU A 36 -8.91 10.04 2.42
N HIS A 37 -9.76 9.11 2.84
CA HIS A 37 -9.33 7.75 3.14
C HIS A 37 -9.45 6.95 1.87
N ARG A 38 -8.34 6.39 1.41
CA ARG A 38 -8.30 5.58 0.20
C ARG A 38 -7.95 4.15 0.56
N HIS A 39 -8.80 3.24 0.11
CA HIS A 39 -8.56 1.81 0.11
C HIS A 39 -8.17 1.39 -1.30
N VAL A 40 -7.04 0.70 -1.42
CA VAL A 40 -6.50 0.24 -2.69
C VAL A 40 -6.23 -1.25 -2.59
N ALA A 41 -6.98 -2.02 -3.38
CA ALA A 41 -6.72 -3.44 -3.54
C ALA A 41 -5.68 -3.64 -4.64
N VAL A 42 -4.61 -4.36 -4.34
CA VAL A 42 -3.53 -4.69 -5.29
C VAL A 42 -3.33 -6.20 -5.38
N GLU A 43 -2.82 -6.64 -6.53
CA GLU A 43 -2.43 -8.03 -6.77
C GLU A 43 -1.01 -8.06 -7.32
N GLU A 44 -0.18 -8.93 -6.78
CA GLU A 44 1.15 -9.20 -7.32
C GLU A 44 1.02 -10.01 -8.60
N THR A 45 1.42 -9.42 -9.72
CA THR A 45 1.25 -9.98 -11.06
C THR A 45 1.90 -11.36 -11.21
N ALA A 46 3.05 -11.56 -10.58
CA ALA A 46 3.84 -12.80 -10.71
C ALA A 46 3.34 -13.95 -9.82
N ALA A 47 2.71 -13.64 -8.69
CA ALA A 47 2.36 -14.63 -7.65
C ALA A 47 0.85 -14.74 -7.38
N GLY A 48 0.03 -13.86 -7.97
CA GLY A 48 -1.41 -13.76 -7.71
C GLY A 48 -1.76 -13.39 -6.27
N ARG A 49 -0.77 -12.90 -5.49
CA ARG A 49 -0.99 -12.53 -4.09
C ARG A 49 -1.73 -11.21 -4.01
N ARG A 50 -2.83 -11.18 -3.25
CA ARG A 50 -3.59 -9.95 -3.02
C ARG A 50 -3.19 -9.27 -1.72
N ALA A 51 -3.23 -7.94 -1.73
CA ALA A 51 -3.03 -7.12 -0.56
C ALA A 51 -3.96 -5.92 -0.59
N ASP A 52 -4.43 -5.52 0.59
CA ASP A 52 -5.26 -4.36 0.81
C ASP A 52 -4.42 -3.26 1.46
N VAL A 53 -4.33 -2.10 0.79
CA VAL A 53 -3.56 -0.96 1.25
C VAL A 53 -4.50 0.18 1.60
N HIS A 54 -4.44 0.63 2.84
CA HIS A 54 -5.21 1.78 3.32
C HIS A 54 -4.28 2.95 3.59
N PHE A 55 -4.60 4.11 3.03
CA PHE A 55 -3.88 5.35 3.34
C PHE A 55 -4.83 6.52 3.43
N ALA A 56 -4.46 7.48 4.27
CA ALA A 56 -5.15 8.75 4.41
C ALA A 56 -4.27 9.85 3.81
N ALA A 57 -4.80 10.60 2.85
CA ALA A 57 -4.10 11.71 2.24
C ALA A 57 -4.92 12.99 2.39
N LYS A 58 -4.25 14.13 2.58
CA LYS A 58 -4.93 15.42 2.46
C LYS A 58 -5.43 15.56 1.03
N THR A 59 -6.71 15.86 0.86
CA THR A 59 -7.23 16.22 -0.45
C THR A 59 -6.58 17.52 -0.87
N ALA A 60 -6.04 17.58 -2.09
CA ALA A 60 -5.70 18.87 -2.67
C ALA A 60 -7.00 19.67 -2.75
N CYS A 61 -7.02 20.86 -2.16
CA CYS A 61 -8.13 21.80 -2.35
C CYS A 61 -8.31 21.94 -3.86
N ALA A 62 -9.46 21.50 -4.39
CA ALA A 62 -9.79 21.76 -5.79
C ALA A 62 -9.83 23.28 -5.99
N PRO A 63 -9.32 23.80 -7.12
CA PRO A 63 -9.32 25.24 -7.40
C PRO A 63 -10.75 25.83 -7.43
#